data_AF-A0A812P0C7-F1
#
_entry.id   AF-A0A812P0C7-F1
#
_cell.length_a   1.000
_cell.length_b   1.000
_cell.length_c   1.000
_cell.angle_alpha   90.00
_cell.angle_beta   90.00
_cell.angle_gamma   90.00
#
_symmetry.space_group_name_H-M   'P 1'
#
loop_
_entity.id
_entity.type
_entity.pdbx_description
1 polymer ?
#
loop_
_entity_poly.entity_id
_entity_poly.type
_entity_poly.pdbx_seq_one_letter_code
_entity_poly.pdbx_strand_id
1 'polypeptide(L)'
;MSVGYIGFSLDNRNELPSALLHQPFPEFSASVLNDPDRRVSKADLLGRPTLVNVWATWCPTCKAEHAELMRIAELTDVRLVGVNYKDVAVKAKRWLVDYGDPYEFVIVDQDGGLGVELGVYGAPETFLLNAQGEVVYKRVGEVNQRIWRDELAPRLAQMGVYQMPAQETESLTIGAGSDAPIAQDLRRTVHRLVVQEGYSDQEVRDFLQARYGDFVLYNPPFNSRTMLIWLVPLGLAIVGALVLFGLLRRARQQEVVDLDVSHDEVVKDVYRQRYDELPSETDDTLLRGEIENELGAVLLTESLGDVDQTEISTQKTALSWSLALLVPLFALGIYFTVAEPELQNIRGAEEVLTMAADDAALQGWAERLSAHTQNSPDDDKSFYLLGHVYLKQGEYAEAAEAFGRTAQLAGDDLNVQVYWLQSRYLAAAGVLDDFSRELAQRILEQEPSLGVVLEILALDAFRTGDPEQAITLLNRALTSANDLQRQASFATAIRQVREGMQTSEPGVSVAVSATTSPSPRASVFVVARPVGGGMPYAAVKQPAFLLPFEVRLDDLVSMSPERRLSQADQFEVLVRVSESGNAMPQPGDWQWVSPAMNLADSGAQTLDATLTPPE
;
A
#
# COMPACT_ATOMS: atom_id res chain seq x y z
N MET A 1 29.99 -35.13 -8.74
CA MET A 1 30.02 -34.32 -9.97
C MET A 1 28.63 -33.78 -10.15
N SER A 2 28.47 -32.53 -9.75
CA SER A 2 27.22 -31.95 -9.27
C SER A 2 26.70 -31.00 -10.35
N VAL A 3 25.63 -31.38 -11.02
CA VAL A 3 24.89 -30.47 -11.91
C VAL A 3 24.11 -29.53 -11.00
N GLY A 4 24.57 -28.28 -10.94
CA GLY A 4 24.10 -27.27 -10.02
C GLY A 4 22.67 -26.82 -10.32
N TYR A 5 21.84 -26.86 -9.27
CA TYR A 5 20.89 -25.82 -8.87
C TYR A 5 20.54 -24.78 -9.95
N ILE A 6 19.55 -25.10 -10.80
CA ILE A 6 18.69 -24.09 -11.40
C ILE A 6 17.51 -23.95 -10.44
N GLY A 7 17.71 -23.11 -9.43
CA GLY A 7 16.66 -22.74 -8.50
C GLY A 7 15.70 -21.78 -9.19
N PHE A 8 14.46 -22.23 -9.41
CA PHE A 8 13.28 -21.36 -9.28
C PHE A 8 13.12 -20.96 -7.81
N SER A 9 14.14 -20.30 -7.26
CA SER A 9 14.11 -19.74 -5.92
C SER A 9 13.61 -18.31 -6.04
N LEU A 10 12.39 -18.07 -5.58
CA LEU A 10 11.80 -16.74 -5.42
C LEU A 10 12.42 -15.94 -4.26
N ASP A 11 13.60 -16.33 -3.80
CA ASP A 11 14.18 -15.86 -2.54
C ASP A 11 15.06 -14.61 -2.69
N ASN A 12 15.32 -14.15 -3.93
CA ASN A 12 15.94 -12.85 -4.14
C ASN A 12 15.65 -12.28 -5.54
N ARG A 13 14.54 -11.54 -5.68
CA ARG A 13 14.26 -10.74 -6.89
C ARG A 13 15.33 -9.67 -7.16
N ASN A 14 16.15 -9.33 -6.16
CA ASN A 14 17.20 -8.33 -6.28
C ASN A 14 18.55 -8.88 -6.78
N GLU A 15 18.69 -10.20 -6.96
CA GLU A 15 19.96 -10.84 -7.35
C GLU A 15 19.88 -11.61 -8.68
N LEU A 16 18.88 -11.33 -9.52
CA LEU A 16 19.00 -11.75 -10.93
C LEU A 16 20.26 -11.06 -11.49
N PRO A 17 21.32 -11.79 -11.89
CA PRO A 17 22.51 -11.17 -12.45
C PRO A 17 22.06 -10.40 -13.67
N SER A 18 22.11 -9.07 -13.58
CA SER A 18 21.68 -8.23 -14.68
C SER A 18 22.53 -8.58 -15.89
N ALA A 19 21.88 -9.05 -16.96
CA ALA A 19 22.55 -9.37 -18.21
C ALA A 19 23.35 -8.17 -18.76
N LEU A 20 23.06 -6.95 -18.32
CA LEU A 20 23.69 -5.71 -18.75
C LEU A 20 24.85 -5.24 -17.89
N LEU A 21 25.16 -5.88 -16.75
CA LEU A 21 26.35 -5.47 -15.97
C LEU A 21 27.61 -5.60 -16.82
N HIS A 22 28.40 -4.52 -16.84
CA HIS A 22 29.59 -4.35 -17.69
C HIS A 22 29.32 -4.35 -19.20
N GLN A 23 28.07 -4.16 -19.62
CA GLN A 23 27.71 -3.94 -21.02
C GLN A 23 27.45 -2.44 -21.27
N PRO A 24 27.66 -1.96 -22.52
CA PRO A 24 27.23 -0.62 -22.89
C PRO A 24 25.70 -0.51 -22.79
N PHE A 25 25.20 0.67 -22.41
CA PHE A 25 23.78 0.96 -22.44
C PHE A 25 23.22 0.72 -23.86
N PRO A 26 22.03 0.11 -24.01
CA PRO A 26 21.47 -0.25 -25.32
C PRO A 26 21.24 0.98 -26.20
N GLU A 27 21.23 0.75 -27.52
CA GLU A 27 20.86 1.80 -28.47
C GLU A 27 19.35 2.06 -28.39
N PHE A 28 18.96 3.33 -28.37
CA PHE A 28 17.55 3.74 -28.36
C PHE A 28 17.37 5.09 -29.03
N SER A 29 16.13 5.38 -29.43
CA SER A 29 15.68 6.71 -29.78
C SER A 29 14.31 6.93 -29.16
N ALA A 30 14.18 7.94 -28.31
CA ALA A 30 12.93 8.23 -27.61
C ALA A 30 12.72 9.74 -27.43
N SER A 31 11.47 10.16 -27.24
CA SER A 31 11.11 11.56 -27.02
C SER A 31 11.33 11.97 -25.57
N VAL A 32 11.65 13.23 -25.34
CA VAL A 32 11.74 13.80 -24.00
C VAL A 32 10.35 14.20 -23.50
N LEU A 33 10.05 13.93 -22.24
CA LEU A 33 8.72 14.18 -21.66
C LEU A 33 8.28 15.65 -21.81
N ASN A 34 9.15 16.58 -21.43
CA ASN A 34 8.86 18.02 -21.45
C ASN A 34 9.03 18.67 -22.84
N ASP A 35 9.64 17.97 -23.79
CA ASP A 35 9.87 18.43 -25.15
C ASP A 35 9.67 17.24 -26.13
N PRO A 36 8.42 16.98 -26.55
CA PRO A 36 8.09 15.80 -27.36
C PRO A 36 8.78 15.77 -28.73
N ASP A 37 9.16 16.95 -29.26
CA ASP A 37 9.85 17.08 -30.55
C ASP A 37 11.35 16.78 -30.42
N ARG A 38 11.92 16.91 -29.21
CA ARG A 38 13.30 16.52 -28.93
C ARG A 38 13.41 15.01 -28.77
N ARG A 39 14.23 14.41 -29.63
CA ARG A 39 14.65 13.01 -29.55
C ARG A 39 16.00 12.90 -28.85
N VAL A 40 16.12 11.92 -27.97
CA VAL A 40 17.36 11.57 -27.28
C VAL A 40 17.73 10.11 -27.59
N SER A 41 19.01 9.81 -27.48
CA SER A 41 19.59 8.49 -27.68
C SER A 41 20.65 8.18 -26.64
N LYS A 42 21.29 7.01 -26.75
CA LYS A 42 22.42 6.63 -25.91
C LYS A 42 23.55 7.66 -25.91
N ALA A 43 23.77 8.37 -27.02
CA ALA A 43 24.79 9.40 -27.12
C ALA A 43 24.61 10.53 -26.08
N ASP A 44 23.36 10.83 -25.70
CA ASP A 44 23.02 11.84 -24.70
C ASP A 44 23.38 11.41 -23.26
N LEU A 45 23.62 10.10 -23.04
CA LEU A 45 24.01 9.54 -21.75
C LEU A 45 25.53 9.49 -21.54
N LEU A 46 26.33 9.83 -22.56
CA LEU A 46 27.78 9.75 -22.52
C LEU A 46 28.42 11.00 -21.89
N GLY A 47 29.70 10.86 -21.53
CA GLY A 47 30.58 11.96 -21.12
C GLY A 47 30.63 12.23 -19.63
N ARG A 48 29.63 11.78 -18.85
CA ARG A 48 29.60 11.90 -17.40
C ARG A 48 28.91 10.68 -16.76
N PRO A 49 29.27 10.29 -15.53
CA PRO A 49 28.53 9.28 -14.79
C PRO A 49 27.04 9.64 -14.72
N THR A 50 26.19 8.67 -15.05
CA THR A 50 24.76 8.89 -15.22
C THR A 50 23.96 7.84 -14.45
N LEU A 51 23.05 8.28 -13.61
CA LEU A 51 22.07 7.44 -12.93
C LEU A 51 20.76 7.48 -13.74
N VAL A 52 20.43 6.36 -14.38
CA VAL A 52 19.20 6.18 -15.15
C VAL A 52 18.18 5.50 -14.24
N ASN A 53 17.13 6.23 -13.87
CA ASN A 53 16.07 5.74 -12.98
C ASN A 53 14.79 5.47 -13.79
N VAL A 54 14.29 4.25 -13.71
CA VAL A 54 13.05 3.80 -14.34
C VAL A 54 11.91 3.95 -13.35
N TRP A 55 10.91 4.76 -13.69
CA TRP A 55 9.81 5.09 -12.80
C TRP A 55 8.50 5.29 -13.55
N ALA A 56 7.39 5.27 -12.82
CA ALA A 56 6.06 5.52 -13.37
C ALA A 56 5.09 6.06 -12.32
N THR A 57 4.05 6.79 -12.74
CA THR A 57 3.02 7.30 -11.82
C THR A 57 2.13 6.22 -11.21
N TRP A 58 2.04 5.04 -11.83
CA TRP A 58 1.31 3.89 -11.31
C TRP A 58 2.09 3.09 -10.27
N CYS A 59 3.37 3.42 -10.05
CA CYS A 59 4.28 2.72 -9.14
C CYS A 59 4.30 3.41 -7.76
N PRO A 60 3.77 2.78 -6.69
CA PRO A 60 3.70 3.40 -5.37
C PRO A 60 5.09 3.64 -4.74
N THR A 61 6.00 2.67 -4.86
CA THR A 61 7.38 2.73 -4.34
C THR A 61 8.22 3.79 -5.03
N CYS A 62 7.94 4.10 -6.30
CA CYS A 62 8.58 5.20 -7.02
C CYS A 62 8.31 6.56 -6.35
N LYS A 63 7.15 6.72 -5.68
CA LYS A 63 6.87 7.93 -4.89
C LYS A 63 7.76 8.07 -3.67
N ALA A 64 8.04 6.96 -2.98
CA ALA A 64 8.93 6.95 -1.82
C ALA A 64 10.38 7.20 -2.24
N GLU A 65 10.82 6.58 -3.34
CA GLU A 65 12.17 6.77 -3.92
C GLU A 65 12.40 8.22 -4.38
N HIS A 66 11.38 8.91 -4.91
CA HIS A 66 11.51 10.24 -5.51
C HIS A 66 12.19 11.28 -4.58
N ALA A 67 11.86 11.25 -3.29
CA ALA A 67 12.47 12.15 -2.31
C ALA A 67 13.98 11.90 -2.13
N GLU A 68 14.40 10.64 -2.24
CA GLU A 68 15.81 10.28 -2.16
C GLU A 68 16.56 10.66 -3.44
N LEU A 69 15.94 10.52 -4.62
CA LEU A 69 16.52 10.98 -5.89
C LEU A 69 16.75 12.50 -5.89
N MET A 70 15.81 13.28 -5.36
CA MET A 70 16.00 14.73 -5.15
C MET A 70 17.21 15.02 -4.26
N ARG A 71 17.36 14.28 -3.15
CA ARG A 71 18.52 14.43 -2.26
C ARG A 71 19.83 14.08 -2.96
N ILE A 72 19.84 13.01 -3.77
CA ILE A 72 21.03 12.60 -4.53
C ILE A 72 21.41 13.66 -5.57
N ALA A 73 20.43 14.23 -6.27
CA ALA A 73 20.64 15.31 -7.24
C ALA A 73 21.23 16.58 -6.59
N GLU A 74 20.90 16.86 -5.32
CA GLU A 74 21.47 17.99 -4.57
C GLU A 74 22.89 17.71 -4.04
N LEU A 75 23.20 16.46 -3.69
CA LEU A 75 24.45 16.08 -3.03
C LEU A 75 25.59 15.67 -3.98
N THR A 76 25.26 15.39 -5.24
CA THR A 76 26.22 14.83 -6.20
C THR A 76 26.20 15.57 -7.52
N ASP A 77 27.30 15.44 -8.25
CA ASP A 77 27.42 15.90 -9.63
C ASP A 77 27.04 14.79 -10.65
N VAL A 78 26.38 13.71 -10.20
CA VAL A 78 25.92 12.65 -11.10
C VAL A 78 24.76 13.16 -11.95
N ARG A 79 24.74 12.83 -13.24
CA ARG A 79 23.59 13.13 -14.08
C ARG A 79 22.45 12.19 -13.71
N LEU A 80 21.27 12.71 -13.40
CA LEU A 80 20.06 11.90 -13.26
C LEU A 80 19.22 11.97 -14.54
N VAL A 81 18.86 10.81 -15.08
CA VAL A 81 17.96 10.68 -16.24
C VAL A 81 16.80 9.79 -15.85
N GLY A 82 15.57 10.26 -16.08
CA GLY A 82 14.38 9.45 -15.84
C GLY A 82 14.01 8.65 -17.08
N VAL A 83 13.51 7.43 -16.91
CA VAL A 83 12.78 6.67 -17.93
C VAL A 83 11.35 6.49 -17.41
N ASN A 84 10.42 7.24 -18.00
CA ASN A 84 9.01 7.14 -17.67
C ASN A 84 8.41 5.92 -18.38
N TYR A 85 8.31 4.82 -17.63
CA TYR A 85 8.07 3.48 -18.16
C TYR A 85 6.59 3.11 -18.19
N LYS A 86 6.07 2.81 -19.39
CA LYS A 86 4.68 2.39 -19.62
C LYS A 86 3.66 3.25 -18.90
N ASP A 87 3.83 4.57 -19.00
CA ASP A 87 3.06 5.54 -18.23
C ASP A 87 2.43 6.62 -19.13
N VAL A 88 1.51 7.38 -18.56
CA VAL A 88 0.80 8.46 -19.25
C VAL A 88 1.57 9.76 -19.06
N ALA A 89 2.13 10.30 -20.14
CA ALA A 89 2.97 11.50 -20.14
C ALA A 89 2.37 12.69 -19.37
N VAL A 90 1.05 12.92 -19.46
CA VAL A 90 0.37 14.00 -18.73
C VAL A 90 0.44 13.79 -17.21
N LYS A 91 0.31 12.56 -16.73
CA LYS A 91 0.44 12.22 -15.30
C LYS A 91 1.89 12.37 -14.85
N ALA A 92 2.83 11.90 -15.64
CA ALA A 92 4.26 12.03 -15.35
C ALA A 92 4.70 13.50 -15.25
N LYS A 93 4.24 14.37 -16.17
CA LYS A 93 4.48 15.82 -16.08
C LYS A 93 3.93 16.41 -14.79
N ARG A 94 2.70 16.04 -14.43
CA ARG A 94 2.08 16.50 -13.19
C ARG A 94 2.85 16.03 -11.96
N TRP A 95 3.34 14.80 -11.96
CA TRP A 95 4.17 14.26 -10.89
C TRP A 95 5.42 15.11 -10.65
N LEU A 96 6.14 15.47 -11.71
CA LEU A 96 7.36 16.30 -11.61
C LEU A 96 7.07 17.73 -11.15
N VAL A 97 5.87 18.26 -11.47
CA VAL A 97 5.40 19.54 -10.92
C VAL A 97 5.07 19.42 -9.42
N ASP A 98 4.37 18.35 -9.03
CA ASP A 98 3.87 18.18 -7.67
C ASP A 98 4.99 17.80 -6.67
N TYR A 99 5.99 17.03 -7.10
CA TYR A 99 7.05 16.46 -6.23
C TYR A 99 8.46 16.95 -6.55
N GLY A 100 8.63 17.81 -7.56
CA GLY A 100 9.94 18.29 -8.04
C GLY A 100 10.54 17.39 -9.11
N ASP A 101 11.47 17.94 -9.90
CA ASP A 101 12.14 17.24 -11.00
C ASP A 101 13.64 17.07 -10.70
N PRO A 102 14.09 15.86 -10.32
CA PRO A 102 15.51 15.58 -10.09
C PRO A 102 16.27 15.30 -11.40
N TYR A 103 15.59 15.22 -12.54
CA TYR A 103 16.16 14.70 -13.77
C TYR A 103 16.64 15.81 -14.71
N GLU A 104 17.78 15.62 -15.38
CA GLU A 104 18.23 16.51 -16.46
C GLU A 104 17.28 16.42 -17.68
N PHE A 105 16.76 15.22 -17.93
CA PHE A 105 15.63 14.98 -18.83
C PHE A 105 14.96 13.63 -18.49
N VAL A 106 13.70 13.49 -18.92
CA VAL A 106 12.92 12.25 -18.77
C VAL A 106 12.60 11.68 -20.15
N ILE A 107 13.06 10.46 -20.39
CA ILE A 107 12.76 9.66 -21.57
C ILE A 107 11.34 9.12 -21.44
N VAL A 108 10.51 9.30 -22.47
CA VAL A 108 9.19 8.68 -22.54
C VAL A 108 9.31 7.29 -23.14
N ASP A 109 9.13 6.25 -22.32
CA ASP A 109 9.07 4.86 -22.74
C ASP A 109 7.64 4.33 -22.55
N GLN A 110 6.69 5.03 -23.18
CA GLN A 110 5.26 4.77 -23.04
C GLN A 110 4.87 3.35 -23.45
N ASP A 111 5.64 2.78 -24.36
CA ASP A 111 5.41 1.49 -24.97
C ASP A 111 6.37 0.42 -24.39
N GLY A 112 7.33 0.81 -23.55
CA GLY A 112 8.19 -0.09 -22.79
C GLY A 112 9.33 -0.72 -23.59
N GLY A 113 9.65 -0.17 -24.77
CA GLY A 113 10.67 -0.74 -25.66
C GLY A 113 12.06 -0.61 -25.05
N LEU A 114 12.38 0.55 -24.47
CA LEU A 114 13.66 0.73 -23.77
C LEU A 114 13.73 -0.13 -22.52
N GLY A 115 12.63 -0.30 -21.78
CA GLY A 115 12.55 -1.20 -20.64
C GLY A 115 12.87 -2.66 -20.99
N VAL A 116 12.41 -3.17 -22.14
CA VAL A 116 12.73 -4.53 -22.61
C VAL A 116 14.23 -4.69 -22.88
N GLU A 117 14.83 -3.76 -23.63
CA GLU A 117 16.28 -3.77 -23.90
C GLU A 117 17.10 -3.68 -22.61
N LEU A 118 16.59 -2.97 -21.59
CA LEU A 118 17.21 -2.85 -20.27
C LEU A 118 17.00 -4.07 -19.36
N GLY A 119 16.20 -5.06 -19.79
CA GLY A 119 15.79 -6.19 -18.95
C GLY A 119 15.05 -5.74 -17.70
N VAL A 120 14.24 -4.68 -17.82
CA VAL A 120 13.39 -4.11 -16.77
C VAL A 120 12.06 -4.85 -16.75
N TYR A 121 11.63 -5.28 -15.58
CA TYR A 121 10.38 -6.02 -15.36
C TYR A 121 9.40 -5.24 -14.49
N GLY A 122 9.84 -4.14 -13.86
CA GLY A 122 9.00 -3.29 -13.05
C GLY A 122 9.61 -1.92 -12.82
N ALA A 123 9.01 -1.17 -11.90
CA ALA A 123 9.55 0.08 -11.40
C ALA A 123 9.41 0.09 -9.86
N PRO A 124 10.32 0.74 -9.13
CA PRO A 124 11.50 1.42 -9.65
C PRO A 124 12.66 0.46 -9.94
N GLU A 125 13.47 0.79 -10.93
CA GLU A 125 14.78 0.17 -11.18
C GLU A 125 15.79 1.28 -11.49
N THR A 126 17.04 1.15 -11.04
CA THR A 126 18.06 2.18 -11.19
C THR A 126 19.35 1.61 -11.78
N PHE A 127 19.89 2.25 -12.81
CA PHE A 127 21.14 1.88 -13.47
C PHE A 127 22.16 2.98 -13.27
N LEU A 128 23.40 2.62 -12.90
CA LEU A 128 24.51 3.54 -12.86
C LEU A 128 25.41 3.27 -14.07
N LEU A 129 25.67 4.32 -14.84
CA LEU A 129 26.53 4.32 -16.01
C LEU A 129 27.83 5.06 -15.71
N ASN A 130 28.96 4.55 -16.19
CA ASN A 130 30.20 5.32 -16.23
C ASN A 130 30.17 6.37 -17.36
N ALA A 131 31.22 7.20 -17.46
CA ALA A 131 31.29 8.25 -18.48
C ALA A 131 31.34 7.72 -19.93
N GLN A 132 31.67 6.44 -20.12
CA GLN A 132 31.68 5.74 -21.41
C GLN A 132 30.31 5.14 -21.76
N GLY A 133 29.32 5.25 -20.86
CA GLY A 133 27.97 4.70 -21.05
C GLY A 133 27.86 3.21 -20.76
N GLU A 134 28.80 2.62 -20.03
CA GLU A 134 28.72 1.22 -19.58
C GLU A 134 27.98 1.12 -18.25
N VAL A 135 27.10 0.13 -18.13
CA VAL A 135 26.36 -0.15 -16.89
C VAL A 135 27.30 -0.78 -15.87
N VAL A 136 27.64 -0.02 -14.83
CA VAL A 136 28.56 -0.44 -13.76
C VAL A 136 27.82 -0.91 -12.51
N TYR A 137 26.51 -0.64 -12.43
CA TYR A 137 25.66 -1.13 -11.36
C TYR A 137 24.18 -1.08 -11.80
N LYS A 138 23.39 -2.07 -11.35
CA LYS A 138 21.94 -2.11 -11.51
C LYS A 138 21.31 -2.40 -10.15
N ARG A 139 20.27 -1.66 -9.80
CA ARG A 139 19.39 -1.89 -8.66
C ARG A 139 17.99 -2.23 -9.15
N VAL A 140 17.45 -3.30 -8.59
CA VAL A 140 16.02 -3.60 -8.66
C VAL A 140 15.37 -3.09 -7.37
N GLY A 141 14.23 -2.42 -7.51
CA GLY A 141 13.53 -1.81 -6.39
C GLY A 141 14.10 -0.45 -6.03
N GLU A 142 13.54 0.13 -4.98
CA GLU A 142 13.79 1.54 -4.62
C GLU A 142 15.21 1.80 -4.14
N VAL A 143 15.72 2.97 -4.49
CA VAL A 143 16.86 3.61 -3.85
C VAL A 143 16.36 4.36 -2.61
N ASN A 144 16.65 3.81 -1.44
CA ASN A 144 16.47 4.48 -0.15
C ASN A 144 17.82 4.80 0.50
N GLN A 145 17.82 5.46 1.66
CA GLN A 145 19.06 5.93 2.32
C GLN A 145 20.09 4.83 2.59
N ARG A 146 19.63 3.61 2.88
CA ARG A 146 20.50 2.45 3.09
C ARG A 146 21.17 2.03 1.78
N ILE A 147 20.39 1.90 0.70
CA ILE A 147 20.93 1.56 -0.64
C ILE A 147 21.88 2.64 -1.14
N TRP A 148 21.54 3.91 -0.90
CA TRP A 148 22.42 5.03 -1.14
C TRP A 148 23.77 4.86 -0.43
N ARG A 149 23.75 4.70 0.90
CA ARG A 149 24.95 4.63 1.74
C ARG A 149 25.83 3.43 1.40
N ASP A 150 25.21 2.26 1.25
CA ASP A 150 25.93 0.99 1.18
C ASP A 150 26.35 0.63 -0.25
N GLU A 151 25.59 1.07 -1.27
CA GLU A 151 25.79 0.61 -2.65
C GLU A 151 26.18 1.73 -3.62
N LEU A 152 25.42 2.84 -3.67
CA LEU A 152 25.61 3.90 -4.67
C LEU A 152 26.70 4.91 -4.30
N ALA A 153 26.67 5.47 -3.09
CA ALA A 153 27.60 6.50 -2.64
C ALA A 153 29.08 6.08 -2.78
N PRO A 154 29.48 4.84 -2.42
CA PRO A 154 30.87 4.39 -2.62
C PRO A 154 31.28 4.36 -4.09
N ARG A 155 30.36 3.98 -4.99
CA ARG A 155 30.63 3.92 -6.44
C ARG A 155 30.75 5.31 -7.05
N LEU A 156 29.87 6.22 -6.64
CA LEU A 156 29.90 7.61 -7.08
C LEU A 156 31.14 8.35 -6.56
N ALA A 157 31.59 8.04 -5.35
CA ALA A 157 32.84 8.55 -4.81
C ALA A 157 34.07 8.04 -5.59
N GLN A 158 34.08 6.75 -5.96
CA GLN A 158 35.12 6.18 -6.83
C GLN A 158 35.15 6.83 -8.23
N MET A 159 34.01 7.32 -8.71
CA MET A 159 33.90 8.06 -9.98
C MET A 159 34.20 9.55 -9.83
N GLY A 160 34.47 10.05 -8.62
CA GLY A 160 34.79 11.46 -8.36
C GLY A 160 33.60 12.41 -8.48
N VAL A 161 32.36 11.92 -8.49
CA VAL A 161 31.13 12.73 -8.59
C VAL A 161 30.39 12.88 -7.25
N TYR A 162 30.98 12.36 -6.17
CA TYR A 162 30.50 12.54 -4.80
C TYR A 162 31.67 12.58 -3.82
N GLN A 163 31.64 13.51 -2.86
CA GLN A 163 32.60 13.57 -1.77
C GLN A 163 31.96 13.02 -0.50
N MET A 164 32.46 11.89 0.01
CA MET A 164 31.96 11.32 1.26
C MET A 164 32.25 12.25 2.45
N PRO A 165 31.24 12.66 3.24
CA PRO A 165 31.47 13.46 4.44
C PRO A 165 32.29 12.67 5.47
N ALA A 166 33.27 13.32 6.09
CA ALA A 166 34.22 12.69 7.00
C ALA A 166 33.64 12.24 8.37
N GLN A 167 32.32 12.35 8.61
CA GLN A 167 31.69 12.14 9.92
C GLN A 167 30.56 11.09 9.97
N GLU A 168 30.33 10.31 8.91
CA GLU A 168 29.32 9.23 8.94
C GLU A 168 29.81 7.92 9.59
N THR A 169 31.07 7.85 10.01
CA THR A 169 31.64 6.68 10.71
C THR A 169 31.37 6.68 12.22
N GLU A 170 30.72 7.70 12.80
CA GLU A 170 30.72 7.89 14.27
C GLU A 170 29.40 8.38 14.88
N SER A 171 28.24 7.91 14.38
CA SER A 171 26.94 8.11 15.07
C SER A 171 26.14 6.82 15.20
N LEU A 172 26.76 5.81 15.80
CA LEU A 172 26.00 4.96 16.72
C LEU A 172 25.88 5.73 18.04
N THR A 173 24.67 5.72 18.61
CA THR A 173 24.24 6.20 19.95
C THR A 173 23.82 7.67 20.15
N ILE A 174 22.50 7.81 20.37
CA ILE A 174 21.74 8.74 21.27
C ILE A 174 21.10 10.02 20.66
N GLY A 175 19.77 9.96 20.46
CA GLY A 175 18.81 10.64 21.35
C GLY A 175 18.16 11.97 20.91
N ALA A 176 16.82 11.92 20.76
CA ALA A 176 15.84 13.02 20.89
C ALA A 176 15.61 13.96 19.70
N GLY A 177 14.99 13.42 18.65
CA GLY A 177 14.11 14.15 17.73
C GLY A 177 13.30 13.11 16.96
N SER A 178 11.99 13.28 16.82
CA SER A 178 11.20 12.35 16.01
C SER A 178 11.77 12.30 14.58
N ASP A 179 12.16 11.10 14.13
CA ASP A 179 12.70 10.81 12.78
C ASP A 179 11.61 10.69 11.72
N ALA A 180 10.39 11.15 12.03
CA ALA A 180 9.33 11.19 11.05
C ALA A 180 9.76 12.07 9.85
N PRO A 181 9.70 11.57 8.61
CA PRO A 181 10.11 12.32 7.42
C PRO A 181 9.44 13.70 7.32
N ILE A 182 8.19 13.81 7.81
CA ILE A 182 7.43 15.06 7.85
C ILE A 182 8.05 16.11 8.79
N ALA A 183 8.65 15.69 9.90
CA ALA A 183 9.28 16.61 10.86
C ALA A 183 10.61 17.15 10.31
N GLN A 184 11.32 16.38 9.48
CA GLN A 184 12.52 16.83 8.80
C GLN A 184 12.17 17.79 7.64
N ASP A 185 11.15 17.46 6.86
CA ASP A 185 10.68 18.27 5.74
C ASP A 185 10.15 19.64 6.18
N LEU A 186 9.36 19.69 7.26
CA LEU A 186 8.89 20.96 7.84
C LEU A 186 10.05 21.84 8.31
N ARG A 187 11.08 21.28 8.94
CA ARG A 187 12.25 22.05 9.40
C ARG A 187 13.03 22.64 8.24
N ARG A 188 13.23 21.87 7.16
CA ARG A 188 13.90 22.35 5.95
C ARG A 188 13.09 23.45 5.26
N THR A 189 11.78 23.28 5.19
CA THR A 189 10.87 24.27 4.60
C THR A 189 10.86 25.58 5.40
N VAL A 190 10.75 25.51 6.73
CA VAL A 190 10.84 26.70 7.60
C VAL A 190 12.21 27.37 7.46
N HIS A 191 13.29 26.60 7.47
CA HIS A 191 14.64 27.13 7.31
C HIS A 191 14.84 27.83 5.96
N ARG A 192 14.33 27.25 4.87
CA ARG A 192 14.36 27.87 3.53
C ARG A 192 13.63 29.21 3.52
N LEU A 193 12.39 29.22 3.98
CA LEU A 193 11.54 30.43 3.96
C LEU A 193 12.12 31.56 4.82
N VAL A 194 12.65 31.24 6.01
CA VAL A 194 13.21 32.25 6.92
C VAL A 194 14.61 32.70 6.51
N VAL A 195 15.51 31.77 6.17
CA VAL A 195 16.95 32.08 6.00
C VAL A 195 17.31 32.43 4.56
N GLN A 196 16.71 31.76 3.58
CA GLN A 196 17.06 31.98 2.16
C GLN A 196 16.13 32.99 1.50
N GLU A 197 14.84 32.98 1.84
CA GLU A 197 13.84 33.83 1.19
C GLU A 197 13.43 35.05 2.03
N GLY A 198 13.87 35.11 3.30
CA GLY A 198 13.69 36.28 4.18
C GLY A 198 12.25 36.54 4.61
N TYR A 199 11.39 35.53 4.58
CA TYR A 199 9.98 35.64 4.97
C TYR A 199 9.87 35.99 6.46
N SER A 200 8.92 36.86 6.80
CA SER A 200 8.58 37.12 8.18
C SER A 200 7.85 35.93 8.81
N ASP A 201 7.95 35.78 10.13
CA ASP A 201 7.26 34.71 10.87
C ASP A 201 5.76 34.60 10.55
N GLN A 202 5.10 35.71 10.23
CA GLN A 202 3.68 35.73 9.87
C GLN A 202 3.44 35.08 8.51
N GLU A 203 4.26 35.43 7.51
CA GLU A 203 4.17 34.90 6.15
C GLU A 203 4.52 33.41 6.11
N VAL A 204 5.49 32.97 6.93
CA VAL A 204 5.81 31.54 7.09
C VAL A 204 4.63 30.78 7.68
N ARG A 205 3.98 31.33 8.72
CA ARG A 205 2.79 30.71 9.32
C ARG A 205 1.64 30.61 8.32
N ASP A 206 1.36 31.69 7.57
CA ASP A 206 0.30 31.72 6.58
C ASP A 206 0.58 30.72 5.43
N PHE A 207 1.83 30.62 4.98
CA PHE A 207 2.25 29.65 3.98
C PHE A 207 2.06 28.21 4.45
N LEU A 208 2.50 27.90 5.67
CA LEU A 208 2.36 26.56 6.24
C LEU A 208 0.90 26.22 6.51
N GLN A 209 0.10 27.17 6.97
CA GLN A 209 -1.34 26.99 7.20
C GLN A 209 -2.12 26.80 5.89
N ALA A 210 -1.76 27.51 4.82
CA ALA A 210 -2.39 27.35 3.51
C ALA A 210 -2.08 25.98 2.89
N ARG A 211 -0.87 25.47 3.10
CA ARG A 211 -0.39 24.21 2.50
C ARG A 211 -0.76 22.97 3.31
N TYR A 212 -0.67 23.06 4.63
CA TYR A 212 -0.85 21.93 5.54
C TYR A 212 -2.07 22.11 6.44
N GLY A 213 -2.86 23.18 6.33
CA GLY A 213 -4.07 23.38 7.14
C GLY A 213 -3.83 23.93 8.55
N ASP A 214 -4.92 24.24 9.25
CA ASP A 214 -4.94 24.94 10.54
C ASP A 214 -4.20 24.22 11.68
N PHE A 215 -3.90 22.92 11.53
CA PHE A 215 -3.29 22.06 12.56
C PHE A 215 -1.77 22.22 12.71
N VAL A 216 -1.11 22.97 11.82
CA VAL A 216 0.32 23.29 11.95
C VAL A 216 0.57 24.37 13.01
N LEU A 217 -0.45 25.17 13.33
CA LEU A 217 -0.38 26.12 14.44
C LEU A 217 -0.73 25.40 15.75
N TYR A 218 0.16 25.49 16.74
CA TYR A 218 -0.03 24.91 18.08
C TYR A 218 -1.26 25.49 18.83
N ASN A 219 -1.91 26.53 18.30
CA ASN A 219 -3.10 27.16 18.85
C ASN A 219 -4.23 27.22 17.79
N PRO A 220 -5.39 26.57 18.01
CA PRO A 220 -6.47 26.59 17.03
C PRO A 220 -7.11 27.99 16.91
N PRO A 221 -7.21 28.60 15.72
CA PRO A 221 -7.83 29.93 15.57
C PRO A 221 -9.35 29.88 15.78
N PHE A 222 -9.95 30.98 16.28
CA PHE A 222 -11.41 31.10 16.46
C PHE A 222 -12.09 31.36 15.10
N ASN A 223 -12.73 30.33 14.54
CA ASN A 223 -13.47 30.40 13.27
C ASN A 223 -14.82 29.67 13.39
N SER A 224 -15.69 29.74 12.37
CA SER A 224 -17.04 29.19 12.46
C SER A 224 -17.10 27.67 12.69
N ARG A 225 -16.04 26.93 12.31
CA ARG A 225 -15.92 25.47 12.53
C ARG A 225 -15.39 25.12 13.92
N THR A 226 -14.44 25.89 14.45
CA THR A 226 -13.87 25.72 15.79
C THR A 226 -14.71 26.41 16.87
N MET A 227 -15.72 27.19 16.49
CA MET A 227 -16.61 27.93 17.40
C MET A 227 -17.23 27.03 18.47
N LEU A 228 -17.57 25.78 18.13
CA LEU A 228 -18.06 24.81 19.11
C LEU A 228 -17.01 24.48 20.18
N ILE A 229 -15.75 24.27 19.79
CA ILE A 229 -14.66 23.93 20.73
C ILE A 229 -14.40 25.07 21.72
N TRP A 230 -14.56 26.32 21.27
CA TRP A 230 -14.34 27.51 22.09
C TRP A 230 -15.56 27.94 22.91
N LEU A 231 -16.77 27.86 22.33
CA LEU A 231 -18.00 28.28 23.00
C LEU A 231 -18.58 27.22 23.92
N VAL A 232 -18.31 25.93 23.71
CA VAL A 232 -18.83 24.86 24.58
C VAL A 232 -18.27 24.94 25.99
N PRO A 233 -16.94 25.08 26.22
CA PRO A 233 -16.39 25.28 27.56
C PRO A 233 -16.92 26.55 28.21
N LEU A 234 -17.06 27.64 27.44
CA LEU A 234 -17.63 28.90 27.93
C LEU A 234 -19.10 28.76 28.30
N GLY A 235 -19.88 28.05 27.48
CA GLY A 235 -21.29 27.75 27.73
C GLY A 235 -21.47 26.88 28.98
N LEU A 236 -20.63 25.86 29.16
CA LEU A 236 -20.61 25.04 30.37
C LEU A 236 -20.18 25.85 31.60
N ALA A 237 -19.22 26.76 31.47
CA ALA A 237 -18.82 27.66 32.55
C ALA A 237 -19.94 28.67 32.91
N ILE A 238 -20.68 29.19 31.92
CA ILE A 238 -21.85 30.07 32.15
C ILE A 238 -22.98 29.29 32.82
N VAL A 239 -23.30 28.08 32.35
CA VAL A 239 -24.30 27.22 32.99
C VAL A 239 -23.87 26.87 34.42
N GLY A 240 -22.60 26.50 34.62
CA GLY A 240 -22.02 26.26 35.94
C GLY A 240 -22.07 27.48 36.84
N ALA A 241 -21.78 28.68 36.32
CA ALA A 241 -21.85 29.94 37.03
C ALA A 241 -23.29 30.36 37.34
N LEU A 242 -24.26 30.07 36.47
CA LEU A 242 -25.69 30.31 36.71
C LEU A 242 -26.26 29.36 37.75
N VAL A 243 -25.84 28.10 37.73
CA VAL A 243 -26.16 27.11 38.77
C VAL A 243 -25.52 27.52 40.09
N LEU A 244 -24.23 27.88 40.10
CA LEU A 244 -23.52 28.36 41.28
C LEU A 244 -24.11 29.67 41.78
N PHE A 245 -24.51 30.60 40.92
CA PHE A 245 -25.20 31.82 41.28
C PHE A 245 -26.59 31.54 41.85
N GLY A 246 -27.34 30.57 41.32
CA GLY A 246 -28.61 30.13 41.90
C GLY A 246 -28.43 29.48 43.27
N LEU A 247 -27.37 28.69 43.45
CA LEU A 247 -26.99 28.09 44.73
C LEU A 247 -26.48 29.12 45.73
N LEU A 248 -25.64 30.06 45.32
CA LEU A 248 -25.12 31.17 46.12
C LEU A 248 -26.19 32.22 46.41
N ARG A 249 -27.19 32.39 45.54
CA ARG A 249 -28.34 33.27 45.79
C ARG A 249 -29.34 32.60 46.73
N ARG A 250 -29.47 31.26 46.69
CA ARG A 250 -30.15 30.49 47.75
C ARG A 250 -29.39 30.53 49.07
N ALA A 251 -28.06 30.42 49.04
CA ALA A 251 -27.20 30.52 50.22
C ALA A 251 -27.17 31.95 50.78
N ARG A 252 -27.16 33.00 49.94
CA ARG A 252 -27.30 34.41 50.35
C ARG A 252 -28.71 34.76 50.79
N GLN A 253 -29.75 34.11 50.26
CA GLN A 253 -31.09 34.19 50.85
C GLN A 253 -31.17 33.45 52.20
N GLN A 254 -30.22 32.54 52.49
CA GLN A 254 -30.00 31.93 53.81
C GLN A 254 -28.97 32.68 54.68
N GLU A 255 -28.34 33.74 54.17
CA GLU A 255 -27.24 34.46 54.83
C GLU A 255 -27.45 35.98 54.71
N VAL A 256 -28.65 36.45 55.11
CA VAL A 256 -28.75 37.68 55.90
C VAL A 256 -28.59 37.22 57.33
N VAL A 257 -27.33 37.22 57.76
CA VAL A 257 -26.86 36.80 59.08
C VAL A 257 -27.38 37.79 60.11
N ASP A 258 -28.20 37.25 61.01
CA ASP A 258 -27.96 37.23 62.44
C ASP A 258 -27.24 38.48 62.99
N LEU A 259 -28.01 39.49 63.33
CA LEU A 259 -27.62 40.46 64.34
C LEU A 259 -28.05 39.90 65.70
N ASP A 260 -27.10 39.18 66.31
CA ASP A 260 -26.84 39.05 67.73
C ASP A 260 -27.90 39.65 68.66
N VAL A 261 -28.72 38.79 69.28
CA VAL A 261 -29.46 39.13 70.50
C VAL A 261 -29.51 37.88 71.39
N SER A 262 -28.39 37.58 72.05
CA SER A 262 -28.38 36.91 73.38
C SER A 262 -29.03 37.78 74.48
N HIS A 263 -30.10 38.48 74.13
CA HIS A 263 -30.77 39.51 74.92
C HIS A 263 -32.29 39.28 74.99
N ASP A 264 -32.88 38.31 74.30
CA ASP A 264 -34.34 38.18 74.20
C ASP A 264 -35.00 37.63 75.49
N GLU A 265 -34.35 36.73 76.23
CA GLU A 265 -34.87 36.27 77.54
C GLU A 265 -34.74 37.34 78.64
N VAL A 266 -33.61 38.05 78.70
CA VAL A 266 -33.36 39.12 79.70
C VAL A 266 -34.22 40.35 79.41
N VAL A 267 -34.44 40.68 78.14
CA VAL A 267 -35.32 41.78 77.72
C VAL A 267 -36.79 41.42 77.98
N LYS A 268 -37.23 40.17 77.73
CA LYS A 268 -38.58 39.69 78.07
C LYS A 268 -38.89 39.75 79.57
N ASP A 269 -37.92 39.41 80.43
CA ASP A 269 -38.09 39.52 81.88
C ASP A 269 -38.05 40.98 82.36
N VAL A 270 -37.20 41.83 81.80
CA VAL A 270 -37.14 43.27 82.11
C VAL A 270 -38.44 44.00 81.71
N TYR A 271 -39.09 43.61 80.60
CA TYR A 271 -40.38 44.19 80.19
C TYR A 271 -41.58 43.67 81.01
N ARG A 272 -41.59 42.39 81.42
CA ARG A 272 -42.60 41.86 82.38
C ARG A 272 -42.49 42.54 83.74
N GLN A 273 -41.27 42.71 84.25
CA GLN A 273 -41.00 43.37 85.52
C GLN A 273 -41.43 44.86 85.52
N ARG A 274 -41.26 45.57 84.39
CA ARG A 274 -41.69 46.97 84.23
C ARG A 274 -43.20 47.15 84.05
N TYR A 275 -43.89 46.14 83.53
CA TYR A 275 -45.36 46.14 83.40
C TYR A 275 -46.03 45.96 84.78
N ASP A 276 -45.48 45.09 85.63
CA ASP A 276 -45.99 44.83 86.99
C ASP A 276 -45.67 45.97 87.99
N GLU A 277 -44.68 46.82 87.69
CA GLU A 277 -44.30 47.99 88.51
C GLU A 277 -45.09 49.28 88.19
N LEU A 278 -45.96 49.28 87.18
CA LEU A 278 -46.79 50.44 86.85
C LEU A 278 -47.87 50.67 87.92
N PRO A 279 -47.84 51.77 88.69
CA PRO A 279 -48.88 52.09 89.67
C PRO A 279 -50.23 52.25 88.96
N SER A 280 -51.30 51.78 89.59
CA SER A 280 -52.69 51.88 89.10
C SER A 280 -53.26 53.31 89.05
N GLU A 281 -52.43 54.34 89.19
CA GLU A 281 -52.84 55.74 89.21
C GLU A 281 -51.81 56.60 88.48
N THR A 282 -51.92 56.69 87.14
CA THR A 282 -51.36 57.82 86.39
C THR A 282 -52.22 58.06 85.15
N ASP A 283 -52.74 59.27 85.06
CA ASP A 283 -53.87 59.72 84.23
C ASP A 283 -53.46 60.05 82.78
N ASP A 284 -52.48 59.32 82.22
CA ASP A 284 -51.96 59.57 80.88
C ASP A 284 -52.30 58.42 79.93
N THR A 285 -53.48 58.53 79.32
CA THR A 285 -54.05 57.53 78.39
C THR A 285 -53.27 57.39 77.09
N LEU A 286 -52.41 58.35 76.74
CA LEU A 286 -51.61 58.32 75.51
C LEU A 286 -50.33 57.48 75.67
N LEU A 287 -49.71 57.50 76.84
CA LEU A 287 -48.46 56.74 77.07
C LEU A 287 -48.69 55.23 77.19
N ARG A 288 -49.86 54.81 77.71
CA ARG A 288 -50.24 53.39 77.83
C ARG A 288 -50.57 52.77 76.47
N GLY A 289 -51.21 53.51 75.58
CA GLY A 289 -51.54 53.05 74.22
C GLY A 289 -50.32 52.85 73.31
N GLU A 290 -49.26 53.65 73.50
CA GLU A 290 -48.00 53.49 72.74
C GLU A 290 -47.26 52.20 73.14
N ILE A 291 -47.26 51.85 74.44
CA ILE A 291 -46.61 50.65 74.97
C ILE A 291 -47.40 49.37 74.61
N GLU A 292 -48.74 49.43 74.58
CA GLU A 292 -49.59 48.31 74.16
C GLU A 292 -49.48 48.01 72.65
N ASN A 293 -49.27 49.03 71.81
CA ASN A 293 -49.09 48.87 70.36
C ASN A 293 -47.73 48.24 69.99
N GLU A 294 -46.65 48.63 70.68
CA GLU A 294 -45.31 48.05 70.47
C GLU A 294 -45.24 46.59 70.95
N LEU A 295 -45.93 46.26 72.06
CA LEU A 295 -46.00 44.90 72.59
C LEU A 295 -46.86 43.95 71.72
N GLY A 296 -47.92 44.48 71.09
CA GLY A 296 -48.77 43.75 70.16
C GLY A 296 -48.05 43.33 68.87
N ALA A 297 -47.13 44.15 68.37
CA ALA A 297 -46.37 43.85 67.15
C ALA A 297 -45.39 42.67 67.33
N VAL A 298 -44.82 42.49 68.53
CA VAL A 298 -43.87 41.42 68.85
C VAL A 298 -44.57 40.08 69.15
N LEU A 299 -45.77 40.10 69.71
CA LEU A 299 -46.58 38.90 69.99
C LEU A 299 -47.26 38.34 68.72
N LEU A 300 -47.53 39.17 67.72
CA LEU A 300 -48.17 38.75 66.46
C LEU A 300 -47.30 37.81 65.59
N THR A 301 -45.98 37.82 65.79
CA THR A 301 -45.06 36.90 65.11
C THR A 301 -45.14 35.46 65.61
N GLU A 302 -45.73 35.20 66.79
CA GLU A 302 -45.94 33.84 67.30
C GLU A 302 -47.26 33.22 66.77
N SER A 303 -48.26 34.04 66.39
CA SER A 303 -49.58 33.55 65.95
C SER A 303 -49.61 32.99 64.53
N LEU A 304 -48.54 33.10 63.74
CA LEU A 304 -48.45 32.50 62.40
C LEU A 304 -47.66 31.19 62.37
N GLY A 305 -47.37 30.60 63.54
CA GLY A 305 -46.65 29.35 63.66
C GLY A 305 -47.29 28.40 64.65
N ASP A 306 -48.43 27.80 64.29
CA ASP A 306 -48.77 26.47 64.81
C ASP A 306 -49.01 25.49 63.65
N VAL A 307 -48.07 24.56 63.63
CA VAL A 307 -47.84 23.34 62.85
C VAL A 307 -49.03 22.70 62.11
N ASP A 308 -48.84 22.45 60.80
CA ASP A 308 -49.15 21.12 60.26
C ASP A 308 -47.90 20.56 59.56
N GLN A 309 -47.34 19.49 60.14
CA GLN A 309 -46.22 18.75 59.57
C GLN A 309 -46.75 17.89 58.43
N THR A 310 -46.65 18.40 57.20
CA THR A 310 -46.67 17.50 56.04
C THR A 310 -45.24 17.20 55.63
N GLU A 311 -44.84 15.95 55.85
CA GLU A 311 -43.63 15.33 55.34
C GLU A 311 -43.46 15.63 53.84
N ILE A 312 -42.51 16.50 53.48
CA ILE A 312 -41.96 16.54 52.13
C ILE A 312 -40.52 16.06 52.20
N SER A 313 -40.44 14.72 52.23
CA SER A 313 -39.55 13.89 51.42
C SER A 313 -38.23 14.54 50.97
N THR A 314 -37.16 14.05 51.58
CA THR A 314 -35.73 14.17 51.23
C THR A 314 -35.38 13.54 49.87
N GLN A 315 -36.21 13.72 48.85
CA GLN A 315 -36.15 12.93 47.61
C GLN A 315 -36.13 13.78 46.33
N LYS A 316 -35.44 14.91 46.32
CA LYS A 316 -35.13 15.62 45.05
C LYS A 316 -33.66 16.02 44.85
N THR A 317 -32.78 15.83 45.82
CA THR A 317 -31.34 16.05 45.64
C THR A 317 -30.60 14.77 45.25
N ALA A 318 -31.00 13.58 45.69
CA ALA A 318 -30.30 12.34 45.35
C ALA A 318 -30.40 11.95 43.85
N LEU A 319 -31.52 12.24 43.18
CA LEU A 319 -31.75 11.85 41.78
C LEU A 319 -30.92 12.67 40.76
N SER A 320 -30.56 13.91 41.12
CA SER A 320 -29.81 14.81 40.23
C SER A 320 -28.31 14.48 40.21
N TRP A 321 -27.75 14.02 41.33
CA TRP A 321 -26.35 13.59 41.39
C TRP A 321 -26.16 12.19 40.80
N SER A 322 -27.13 11.29 40.96
CA SER A 322 -27.07 9.96 40.35
C SER A 322 -27.08 10.03 38.83
N LEU A 323 -27.89 10.90 38.22
CA LEU A 323 -27.93 11.06 36.76
C LEU A 323 -26.66 11.74 36.20
N ALA A 324 -26.11 12.73 36.92
CA ALA A 324 -24.87 13.40 36.54
C ALA A 324 -23.62 12.49 36.65
N LEU A 325 -23.65 11.46 37.50
CA LEU A 325 -22.60 10.44 37.60
C LEU A 325 -22.83 9.28 36.61
N LEU A 326 -24.11 8.92 36.38
CA LEU A 326 -24.49 7.84 35.46
C LEU A 326 -24.17 8.17 34.01
N VAL A 327 -24.35 9.41 33.56
CA VAL A 327 -24.03 9.78 32.17
C VAL A 327 -22.54 9.58 31.83
N PRO A 328 -21.56 10.09 32.59
CA PRO A 328 -20.15 9.81 32.33
C PRO A 328 -19.78 8.35 32.57
N LEU A 329 -20.36 7.65 33.55
CA LEU A 329 -20.13 6.21 33.73
C LEU A 329 -20.70 5.37 32.58
N PHE A 330 -21.84 5.77 32.02
CA PHE A 330 -22.47 5.14 30.87
C PHE A 330 -21.71 5.45 29.59
N ALA A 331 -21.21 6.69 29.42
CA ALA A 331 -20.32 7.05 28.32
C ALA A 331 -18.98 6.32 28.42
N LEU A 332 -18.43 6.15 29.62
CA LEU A 332 -17.23 5.36 29.88
C LEU A 332 -17.48 3.87 29.61
N GLY A 333 -18.64 3.35 30.01
CA GLY A 333 -19.08 2.00 29.71
C GLY A 333 -19.19 1.75 28.20
N ILE A 334 -19.89 2.64 27.48
CA ILE A 334 -19.98 2.60 26.01
C ILE A 334 -18.59 2.70 25.39
N TYR A 335 -17.72 3.59 25.88
CA TYR A 335 -16.35 3.71 25.38
C TYR A 335 -15.59 2.39 25.54
N PHE A 336 -15.65 1.70 26.68
CA PHE A 336 -14.97 0.41 26.84
C PHE A 336 -15.67 -0.76 26.15
N THR A 337 -16.96 -0.66 25.81
CA THR A 337 -17.68 -1.71 25.06
C THR A 337 -17.65 -1.51 23.54
N VAL A 338 -17.46 -0.28 23.06
CA VAL A 338 -17.49 0.10 21.63
C VAL A 338 -16.11 0.50 21.11
N ALA A 339 -15.26 1.11 21.94
CA ALA A 339 -13.86 1.23 21.60
C ALA A 339 -13.22 -0.13 21.85
N GLU A 340 -12.87 -0.82 20.77
CA GLU A 340 -11.99 -1.98 20.80
C GLU A 340 -10.56 -1.44 20.78
N PRO A 341 -9.89 -1.24 21.94
CA PRO A 341 -8.55 -0.68 21.97
C PRO A 341 -7.54 -1.54 21.19
N GLU A 342 -7.80 -2.84 21.03
CA GLU A 342 -6.97 -3.74 20.22
C GLU A 342 -7.01 -3.41 18.72
N LEU A 343 -8.15 -2.97 18.17
CA LEU A 343 -8.25 -2.54 16.77
C LEU A 343 -7.37 -1.33 16.46
N GLN A 344 -7.06 -0.49 17.46
CA GLN A 344 -6.14 0.64 17.26
C GLN A 344 -4.71 0.16 16.99
N ASN A 345 -4.31 -0.99 17.53
CA ASN A 345 -2.96 -1.53 17.37
C ASN A 345 -2.74 -2.12 15.97
N ILE A 346 -3.80 -2.63 15.34
CA ILE A 346 -3.77 -3.16 13.97
C ILE A 346 -4.25 -2.16 12.92
N ARG A 347 -4.62 -0.94 13.32
CA ARG A 347 -5.07 0.10 12.39
C ARG A 347 -3.96 0.44 11.41
N GLY A 348 -4.25 0.32 10.11
CA GLY A 348 -3.27 0.50 9.04
C GLY A 348 -2.52 -0.76 8.64
N ALA A 349 -2.85 -1.93 9.19
CA ALA A 349 -2.22 -3.21 8.80
C ALA A 349 -2.40 -3.54 7.31
N GLU A 350 -3.37 -2.94 6.61
CA GLU A 350 -3.52 -3.03 5.14
C GLU A 350 -2.25 -2.57 4.39
N GLU A 351 -1.42 -1.72 5.01
CA GLU A 351 -0.14 -1.29 4.45
C GLU A 351 0.74 -2.48 4.07
N VAL A 352 0.69 -3.59 4.83
CA VAL A 352 1.41 -4.84 4.57
C VAL A 352 1.23 -5.32 3.13
N LEU A 353 0.03 -5.18 2.55
CA LEU A 353 -0.26 -5.61 1.18
C LEU A 353 0.54 -4.82 0.15
N THR A 354 0.80 -3.54 0.44
CA THR A 354 1.46 -2.59 -0.46
C THR A 354 2.94 -2.35 -0.14
N MET A 355 3.39 -2.71 1.06
CA MET A 355 4.77 -2.51 1.52
C MET A 355 5.76 -3.44 0.82
N ALA A 356 6.95 -2.90 0.55
CA ALA A 356 8.14 -3.69 0.23
C ALA A 356 8.60 -4.48 1.48
N ALA A 357 9.46 -5.49 1.28
CA ALA A 357 10.01 -6.29 2.37
C ALA A 357 11.00 -5.46 3.21
N ASP A 358 10.48 -4.66 4.13
CA ASP A 358 11.24 -4.02 5.21
C ASP A 358 11.11 -4.87 6.49
N ASP A 359 12.17 -5.60 6.81
CA ASP A 359 12.18 -6.62 7.86
C ASP A 359 11.73 -6.07 9.23
N ALA A 360 12.16 -4.85 9.58
CA ALA A 360 11.84 -4.24 10.86
C ALA A 360 10.34 -3.89 10.98
N ALA A 361 9.77 -3.31 9.92
CA ALA A 361 8.36 -2.97 9.90
C ALA A 361 7.47 -4.22 9.81
N LEU A 362 7.87 -5.21 9.00
CA LEU A 362 7.19 -6.50 8.91
C LEU A 362 7.17 -7.22 10.27
N GLN A 363 8.29 -7.21 11.00
CA GLN A 363 8.35 -7.85 12.33
C GLN A 363 7.42 -7.15 13.33
N GLY A 364 7.37 -5.81 13.31
CA GLY A 364 6.41 -5.07 14.14
C GLY A 364 4.95 -5.35 13.79
N TRP A 365 4.63 -5.65 12.52
CA TRP A 365 3.29 -6.09 12.12
C TRP A 365 3.01 -7.55 12.49
N ALA A 366 3.99 -8.45 12.35
CA ALA A 366 3.88 -9.85 12.72
C ALA A 366 3.48 -9.99 14.20
N GLU A 367 4.16 -9.27 15.09
CA GLU A 367 3.88 -9.29 16.53
C GLU A 367 2.45 -8.82 16.85
N ARG A 368 2.03 -7.69 16.27
CA ARG A 368 0.70 -7.10 16.52
C ARG A 368 -0.43 -7.94 15.95
N LEU A 369 -0.30 -8.42 14.72
CA LEU A 369 -1.31 -9.25 14.05
C LEU A 369 -1.37 -10.66 14.66
N SER A 370 -0.24 -11.26 15.02
CA SER A 370 -0.23 -12.55 15.73
C SER A 370 -0.91 -12.45 17.10
N ALA A 371 -0.63 -11.40 17.87
CA ALA A 371 -1.31 -11.18 19.15
C ALA A 371 -2.83 -10.96 18.98
N HIS A 372 -3.24 -10.16 17.99
CA HIS A 372 -4.66 -9.90 17.73
C HIS A 372 -5.41 -11.16 17.28
N THR A 373 -4.85 -11.92 16.35
CA THR A 373 -5.48 -13.16 15.82
C THR A 373 -5.61 -14.27 16.87
N GLN A 374 -4.77 -14.27 17.91
CA GLN A 374 -4.93 -15.16 19.07
C GLN A 374 -6.16 -14.80 19.92
N ASN A 375 -6.45 -13.50 20.07
CA ASN A 375 -7.61 -13.02 20.83
C ASN A 375 -8.89 -12.98 19.99
N SER A 376 -8.77 -12.87 18.67
CA SER A 376 -9.86 -12.76 17.70
C SER A 376 -9.79 -13.88 16.65
N PRO A 377 -10.10 -15.15 17.01
CA PRO A 377 -9.90 -16.31 16.14
C PRO A 377 -10.84 -16.37 14.92
N ASP A 378 -11.85 -15.51 14.86
CA ASP A 378 -12.84 -15.45 13.79
C ASP A 378 -12.62 -14.25 12.83
N ASP A 379 -11.52 -13.49 13.00
CA ASP A 379 -11.17 -12.35 12.14
C ASP A 379 -10.34 -12.79 10.92
N ASP A 380 -11.04 -13.13 9.85
CA ASP A 380 -10.47 -13.58 8.57
C ASP A 380 -9.48 -12.58 7.97
N LYS A 381 -9.79 -11.28 8.02
CA LYS A 381 -8.95 -10.22 7.45
C LYS A 381 -7.61 -10.10 8.16
N SER A 382 -7.61 -10.19 9.48
CA SER A 382 -6.36 -10.15 10.25
C SER A 382 -5.49 -11.39 9.99
N PHE A 383 -6.09 -12.58 9.83
CA PHE A 383 -5.35 -13.76 9.37
C PHE A 383 -4.81 -13.61 7.94
N TYR A 384 -5.56 -12.97 7.04
CA TYR A 384 -5.10 -12.71 5.67
C TYR A 384 -3.86 -11.80 5.68
N LEU A 385 -3.93 -10.70 6.43
CA LEU A 385 -2.80 -9.76 6.57
C LEU A 385 -1.60 -10.42 7.24
N LEU A 386 -1.82 -11.23 8.29
CA LEU A 386 -0.77 -11.99 8.96
C LEU A 386 -0.08 -12.97 8.00
N GLY A 387 -0.85 -13.67 7.16
CA GLY A 387 -0.30 -14.54 6.12
C GLY A 387 0.60 -13.81 5.14
N HIS A 388 0.23 -12.58 4.75
CA HIS A 388 1.05 -11.72 3.90
C HIS A 388 2.33 -11.23 4.59
N VAL A 389 2.28 -10.95 5.90
CA VAL A 389 3.49 -10.62 6.67
C VAL A 389 4.46 -11.79 6.64
N TYR A 390 4.01 -12.98 7.03
CA TYR A 390 4.85 -14.18 7.07
C TYR A 390 5.38 -14.56 5.68
N LEU A 391 4.55 -14.47 4.65
CA LEU A 391 4.97 -14.73 3.27
C LEU A 391 6.10 -13.78 2.82
N LYS A 392 6.03 -12.50 3.18
CA LYS A 392 7.06 -11.50 2.86
C LYS A 392 8.34 -11.67 3.68
N GLN A 393 8.24 -12.26 4.87
CA GLN A 393 9.39 -12.59 5.74
C GLN A 393 10.08 -13.90 5.35
N GLY A 394 9.47 -14.72 4.47
CA GLY A 394 9.96 -16.05 4.13
C GLY A 394 9.52 -17.15 5.12
N GLU A 395 8.68 -16.83 6.08
CA GLU A 395 8.08 -17.77 7.05
C GLU A 395 6.89 -18.50 6.40
N TYR A 396 7.20 -19.37 5.43
CA TYR A 396 6.19 -19.93 4.54
C TYR A 396 5.20 -20.88 5.25
N ALA A 397 5.63 -21.56 6.31
CA ALA A 397 4.77 -22.50 7.05
C ALA A 397 3.68 -21.74 7.83
N GLU A 398 4.08 -20.71 8.54
CA GLU A 398 3.22 -19.80 9.30
C GLU A 398 2.28 -19.04 8.35
N ALA A 399 2.79 -18.62 7.18
CA ALA A 399 1.95 -18.04 6.13
C ALA A 399 0.88 -19.02 5.65
N ALA A 400 1.24 -20.29 5.44
CA ALA A 400 0.30 -21.32 5.00
C ALA A 400 -0.77 -21.61 6.04
N GLU A 401 -0.43 -21.56 7.34
CA GLU A 401 -1.40 -21.69 8.44
C GLU A 401 -2.37 -20.50 8.48
N ALA A 402 -1.85 -19.27 8.40
CA ALA A 402 -2.66 -18.07 8.43
C ALA A 402 -3.62 -17.96 7.22
N PHE A 403 -3.14 -18.26 6.00
CA PHE A 403 -4.02 -18.32 4.83
C PHE A 403 -5.00 -19.48 4.88
N GLY A 404 -4.60 -20.64 5.44
CA GLY A 404 -5.52 -21.75 5.67
C GLY A 404 -6.64 -21.40 6.64
N ARG A 405 -6.33 -20.63 7.69
CA ARG A 405 -7.35 -20.10 8.61
C ARG A 405 -8.25 -19.08 7.93
N THR A 406 -7.68 -18.19 7.11
CA THR A 406 -8.44 -17.25 6.29
C THR A 406 -9.42 -17.99 5.37
N ALA A 407 -8.97 -19.04 4.67
CA ALA A 407 -9.81 -19.82 3.75
C ALA A 407 -10.99 -20.52 4.47
N GLN A 408 -10.80 -20.95 5.72
CA GLN A 408 -11.88 -21.52 6.53
C GLN A 408 -12.95 -20.50 6.91
N LEU A 409 -12.57 -19.24 7.11
CA LEU A 409 -13.45 -18.17 7.60
C LEU A 409 -14.10 -17.37 6.47
N ALA A 410 -13.32 -16.98 5.45
CA ALA A 410 -13.76 -16.17 4.31
C ALA A 410 -14.50 -16.96 3.23
N GLY A 411 -14.45 -18.30 3.27
CA GLY A 411 -15.06 -19.18 2.28
C GLY A 411 -14.24 -19.34 1.01
N ASP A 412 -14.91 -19.50 -0.13
CA ASP A 412 -14.31 -19.85 -1.43
C ASP A 412 -13.73 -18.62 -2.17
N ASP A 413 -12.91 -17.81 -1.49
CA ASP A 413 -12.20 -16.69 -2.12
C ASP A 413 -10.97 -17.21 -2.89
N LEU A 414 -10.92 -16.91 -4.20
CA LEU A 414 -9.87 -17.37 -5.09
C LEU A 414 -8.47 -16.86 -4.69
N ASN A 415 -8.35 -15.61 -4.27
CA ASN A 415 -7.05 -15.03 -3.92
C ASN A 415 -6.48 -15.69 -2.67
N VAL A 416 -7.33 -15.92 -1.67
CA VAL A 416 -6.95 -16.63 -0.45
C VAL A 416 -6.47 -18.05 -0.77
N GLN A 417 -7.17 -18.76 -1.66
CA GLN A 417 -6.76 -20.10 -2.09
C GLN A 417 -5.41 -20.11 -2.82
N VAL A 418 -5.16 -19.12 -3.67
CA VAL A 418 -3.88 -18.98 -4.39
C VAL A 418 -2.74 -18.74 -3.42
N TYR A 419 -2.89 -17.80 -2.49
CA TYR A 419 -1.86 -17.54 -1.48
C TYR A 419 -1.68 -18.73 -0.52
N TRP A 420 -2.76 -19.42 -0.17
CA TRP A 420 -2.67 -20.64 0.62
C TRP A 420 -1.88 -21.73 -0.09
N LEU A 421 -2.21 -22.02 -1.36
CA LEU A 421 -1.50 -22.97 -2.20
C LEU A 421 -0.02 -22.60 -2.32
N GLN A 422 0.27 -21.33 -2.63
CA GLN A 422 1.62 -20.84 -2.81
C GLN A 422 2.45 -20.99 -1.53
N SER A 423 1.92 -20.55 -0.40
CA SER A 423 2.61 -20.66 0.89
C SER A 423 2.85 -22.11 1.29
N ARG A 424 1.88 -23.01 1.08
CA ARG A 424 2.06 -24.45 1.30
C ARG A 424 3.16 -25.03 0.43
N TYR A 425 3.15 -24.70 -0.86
CA TYR A 425 4.16 -25.16 -1.81
C TYR A 425 5.55 -24.69 -1.40
N LEU A 426 5.71 -23.43 -1.01
CA LEU A 426 6.99 -22.86 -0.56
C LEU A 426 7.45 -23.47 0.77
N ALA A 427 6.55 -23.65 1.74
CA ALA A 427 6.84 -24.30 3.02
C ALA A 427 7.34 -25.74 2.85
N ALA A 428 6.84 -26.43 1.82
CA ALA A 428 7.27 -27.76 1.45
C ALA A 428 8.49 -27.78 0.48
N ALA A 429 9.25 -26.68 0.39
CA ALA A 429 10.41 -26.54 -0.50
C ALA A 429 10.10 -26.85 -1.99
N GLY A 430 8.88 -26.51 -2.42
CA GLY A 430 8.34 -26.73 -3.75
C GLY A 430 7.83 -28.16 -4.01
N VAL A 431 7.51 -28.92 -2.97
CA VAL A 431 6.85 -30.22 -3.11
C VAL A 431 5.34 -30.03 -2.96
N LEU A 432 4.56 -30.56 -3.90
CA LEU A 432 3.10 -30.45 -3.86
C LEU A 432 2.49 -31.71 -3.23
N ASP A 433 2.04 -31.59 -1.99
CA ASP A 433 1.27 -32.65 -1.32
C ASP A 433 -0.12 -32.87 -1.94
N ASP A 434 -0.77 -33.99 -1.59
CA ASP A 434 -2.06 -34.39 -2.17
C ASP A 434 -3.13 -33.30 -2.00
N PHE A 435 -3.20 -32.69 -0.82
CA PHE A 435 -4.15 -31.61 -0.55
C PHE A 435 -3.90 -30.38 -1.44
N SER A 436 -2.64 -29.98 -1.57
CA SER A 436 -2.22 -28.82 -2.37
C SER A 436 -2.46 -29.07 -3.86
N ARG A 437 -2.33 -30.33 -4.31
CA ARG A 437 -2.67 -30.75 -5.67
C ARG A 437 -4.17 -30.65 -5.93
N GLU A 438 -5.00 -31.12 -5.02
CA GLU A 438 -6.47 -30.97 -5.11
C GLU A 438 -6.88 -29.49 -5.05
N LEU A 439 -6.25 -28.69 -4.21
CA LEU A 439 -6.47 -27.24 -4.13
C LEU A 439 -6.11 -26.55 -5.45
N ALA A 440 -4.96 -26.87 -6.04
CA ALA A 440 -4.55 -26.35 -7.34
C ALA A 440 -5.54 -26.70 -8.46
N GLN A 441 -6.06 -27.93 -8.47
CA GLN A 441 -7.07 -28.36 -9.43
C GLN A 441 -8.38 -27.57 -9.27
N ARG A 442 -8.88 -27.42 -8.04
CA ARG A 442 -10.07 -26.60 -7.77
C ARG A 442 -9.90 -25.14 -8.19
N ILE A 443 -8.73 -24.55 -7.95
CA ILE A 443 -8.43 -23.19 -8.41
C ILE A 443 -8.51 -23.10 -9.94
N LEU A 444 -7.96 -24.09 -10.67
CA LEU A 444 -8.02 -24.11 -12.13
C LEU A 444 -9.40 -24.47 -12.71
N GLU A 445 -10.28 -25.10 -11.94
CA GLU A 445 -11.69 -25.26 -12.33
C GLU A 445 -12.42 -23.91 -12.33
N GLN A 446 -12.08 -23.01 -11.39
CA GLN A 446 -12.62 -21.65 -11.33
C GLN A 446 -11.95 -20.73 -12.37
N GLU A 447 -10.60 -20.75 -12.44
CA GLU A 447 -9.81 -19.91 -13.34
C GLU A 447 -8.77 -20.74 -14.11
N PRO A 448 -9.14 -21.33 -15.27
CA PRO A 448 -8.29 -22.26 -16.03
C PRO A 448 -6.99 -21.68 -16.57
N SER A 449 -6.87 -20.35 -16.59
CA SER A 449 -5.74 -19.62 -17.19
C SER A 449 -4.78 -19.00 -16.16
N LEU A 450 -4.99 -19.29 -14.88
CA LEU A 450 -4.25 -18.67 -13.78
C LEU A 450 -2.77 -19.12 -13.76
N GLY A 451 -1.90 -18.23 -14.22
CA GLY A 451 -0.49 -18.52 -14.50
C GLY A 451 0.27 -19.11 -13.30
N VAL A 452 0.17 -18.51 -12.12
CA VAL A 452 0.91 -18.97 -10.92
C VAL A 452 0.60 -20.43 -10.55
N VAL A 453 -0.64 -20.89 -10.76
CA VAL A 453 -1.04 -22.27 -10.44
C VAL A 453 -0.58 -23.23 -11.53
N LEU A 454 -0.68 -22.82 -12.81
CA LEU A 454 -0.12 -23.57 -13.93
C LEU A 454 1.39 -23.77 -13.78
N GLU A 455 2.10 -22.75 -13.30
CA GLU A 455 3.54 -22.79 -13.02
C GLU A 455 3.88 -23.77 -11.90
N ILE A 456 3.19 -23.70 -10.77
CA ILE A 456 3.38 -24.62 -9.64
C ILE A 456 3.17 -26.07 -10.09
N LEU A 457 2.08 -26.34 -10.82
CA LEU A 457 1.78 -27.68 -11.33
C LEU A 457 2.80 -28.13 -12.38
N ALA A 458 3.29 -27.23 -13.24
CA ALA A 458 4.30 -27.57 -14.24
C ALA A 458 5.65 -27.95 -13.60
N LEU A 459 6.06 -27.20 -12.57
CA LEU A 459 7.26 -27.49 -11.79
C LEU A 459 7.14 -28.81 -11.03
N ASP A 460 5.98 -29.08 -10.45
CA ASP A 460 5.69 -30.35 -9.80
C ASP A 460 5.75 -31.53 -10.80
N ALA A 461 5.07 -31.42 -11.94
CA ALA A 461 5.10 -32.43 -13.00
C ALA A 461 6.53 -32.72 -13.47
N PHE A 462 7.34 -31.68 -13.66
CA PHE A 462 8.75 -31.85 -14.02
C PHE A 462 9.54 -32.60 -12.94
N ARG A 463 9.34 -32.26 -11.65
CA ARG A 463 10.01 -32.92 -10.51
C ARG A 463 9.60 -34.38 -10.36
N THR A 464 8.33 -34.71 -10.62
CA THR A 464 7.82 -36.08 -10.53
C THR A 464 8.18 -36.94 -11.75
N GLY A 465 8.89 -36.36 -12.74
CA GLY A 465 9.32 -37.08 -13.93
C GLY A 465 8.26 -37.19 -15.03
N ASP A 466 7.30 -36.26 -15.05
CA ASP A 466 6.28 -36.12 -16.10
C ASP A 466 6.54 -34.84 -16.94
N PRO A 467 7.54 -34.89 -17.86
CA PRO A 467 7.88 -33.73 -18.70
C PRO A 467 6.78 -33.37 -19.71
N GLU A 468 5.93 -34.33 -20.10
CA GLU A 468 4.82 -34.11 -21.04
C GLU A 468 3.74 -33.21 -20.41
N GLN A 469 3.33 -33.54 -19.19
CA GLN A 469 2.41 -32.71 -18.43
C GLN A 469 3.02 -31.33 -18.14
N ALA A 470 4.31 -31.26 -17.80
CA ALA A 470 5.00 -29.99 -17.59
C ALA A 470 4.93 -29.08 -18.83
N ILE A 471 5.22 -29.61 -20.03
CA ILE A 471 5.12 -28.87 -21.29
C ILE A 471 3.69 -28.39 -21.54
N THR A 472 2.70 -29.25 -21.32
CA THR A 472 1.28 -28.91 -21.52
C THR A 472 0.87 -27.72 -20.63
N LEU A 473 1.25 -27.76 -19.35
CA LEU A 473 0.95 -26.69 -18.38
C LEU A 473 1.72 -25.39 -18.70
N LEU A 474 3.00 -25.48 -19.05
CA LEU A 474 3.80 -24.34 -19.47
C LEU A 474 3.26 -23.69 -20.74
N ASN A 475 2.77 -24.47 -21.71
CA ASN A 475 2.19 -23.93 -22.93
C ASN A 475 0.87 -23.18 -22.66
N ARG A 476 0.06 -23.67 -21.71
CA ARG A 476 -1.12 -22.94 -21.22
C ARG A 476 -0.73 -21.63 -20.56
N ALA A 477 0.28 -21.65 -19.67
CA ALA A 477 0.78 -20.45 -19.01
C ALA A 477 1.38 -19.43 -20.00
N LEU A 478 2.13 -19.91 -20.99
CA LEU A 478 2.66 -19.13 -22.12
C LEU A 478 1.54 -18.42 -22.90
N THR A 479 0.46 -19.14 -23.18
CA THR A 479 -0.65 -18.61 -23.96
C THR A 479 -1.46 -17.56 -23.18
N SER A 480 -1.65 -17.75 -21.86
CA SER A 480 -2.40 -16.82 -21.01
C SER A 480 -1.57 -15.64 -20.49
N ALA A 481 -0.25 -15.70 -20.57
CA ALA A 481 0.62 -14.62 -20.11
C ALA A 481 0.42 -13.34 -20.92
N ASN A 482 0.17 -12.23 -20.24
CA ASN A 482 0.06 -10.89 -20.84
C ASN A 482 1.41 -10.15 -20.93
N ASP A 483 2.41 -10.66 -20.23
CA ASP A 483 3.75 -10.08 -20.16
C ASP A 483 4.70 -10.84 -21.11
N LEU A 484 5.36 -10.10 -22.01
CA LEU A 484 6.24 -10.67 -23.04
C LEU A 484 7.48 -11.36 -22.45
N GLN A 485 7.98 -10.88 -21.31
CA GLN A 485 9.12 -11.50 -20.64
C GLN A 485 8.71 -12.84 -20.00
N ARG A 486 7.55 -12.89 -19.34
CA ARG A 486 6.99 -14.17 -18.84
C ARG A 486 6.76 -15.16 -19.96
N GLN A 487 6.24 -14.72 -21.10
CA GLN A 487 6.11 -15.57 -22.29
C GLN A 487 7.47 -16.13 -22.71
N ALA A 488 8.51 -15.31 -22.78
CA ALA A 488 9.86 -15.79 -23.11
C ALA A 488 10.42 -16.78 -22.07
N SER A 489 10.15 -16.58 -20.77
CA SER A 489 10.54 -17.52 -19.72
C SER A 489 9.88 -18.88 -19.90
N PHE A 490 8.57 -18.94 -20.16
CA PHE A 490 7.87 -20.20 -20.41
C PHE A 490 8.31 -20.87 -21.70
N ALA A 491 8.51 -20.11 -22.77
CA ALA A 491 9.05 -20.63 -24.02
C ALA A 491 10.42 -21.30 -23.82
N THR A 492 11.30 -20.64 -23.07
CA THR A 492 12.63 -21.17 -22.74
C THR A 492 12.53 -22.43 -21.88
N ALA A 493 11.65 -22.44 -20.87
CA ALA A 493 11.40 -23.60 -20.04
C ALA A 493 10.88 -24.80 -20.85
N ILE A 494 9.91 -24.58 -21.76
CA ILE A 494 9.41 -25.63 -22.66
C ILE A 494 10.54 -26.22 -23.49
N ARG A 495 11.39 -25.37 -24.10
CA ARG A 495 12.53 -25.83 -24.89
C ARG A 495 13.48 -26.68 -24.05
N GLN A 496 13.83 -26.21 -22.85
CA GLN A 496 14.73 -26.94 -21.95
C GLN A 496 14.16 -28.30 -21.51
N VAL A 497 12.86 -28.36 -21.19
CA VAL A 497 12.19 -29.63 -20.84
C VAL A 497 12.25 -30.59 -22.03
N ARG A 498 11.95 -30.10 -23.25
CA ARG A 498 12.01 -30.90 -24.48
C ARG A 498 13.41 -31.42 -24.79
N GLU A 499 14.45 -30.63 -24.59
CA GLU A 499 15.85 -31.05 -24.78
C GLU A 499 16.24 -32.22 -23.86
N GLY A 500 15.62 -32.33 -22.69
CA GLY A 500 15.83 -33.43 -21.74
C GLY A 500 15.03 -34.71 -22.04
N MET A 501 14.09 -34.69 -22.98
CA MET A 501 13.21 -35.83 -23.29
C MET A 501 13.88 -36.80 -24.26
N GLN A 502 13.75 -38.10 -24.00
CA GLN A 502 14.28 -39.17 -24.87
C GLN A 502 13.32 -39.55 -26.00
N THR A 503 12.00 -39.46 -25.75
CA THR A 503 10.95 -39.77 -26.72
C THR A 503 10.22 -38.50 -27.09
N SER A 504 10.16 -38.21 -28.39
CA SER A 504 9.43 -37.08 -28.93
C SER A 504 8.10 -37.59 -29.48
N GLU A 505 6.98 -37.12 -28.91
CA GLU A 505 5.64 -37.34 -29.47
C GLU A 505 5.63 -37.04 -30.98
N PRO A 506 4.86 -37.78 -31.80
CA PRO A 506 4.72 -37.46 -33.23
C PRO A 506 4.36 -35.98 -33.43
N GLY A 507 5.10 -35.30 -34.30
CA GLY A 507 4.98 -33.86 -34.43
C GLY A 507 5.95 -33.27 -35.43
N VAL A 508 5.73 -32.01 -35.77
CA VAL A 508 6.49 -31.26 -36.78
C VAL A 508 7.29 -30.13 -36.12
N SER A 509 8.56 -30.00 -36.47
CA SER A 509 9.40 -28.87 -36.07
C SER A 509 9.25 -27.73 -37.08
N VAL A 510 9.21 -26.50 -36.61
CA VAL A 510 9.09 -25.29 -37.44
C VAL A 510 10.18 -24.31 -37.01
N ALA A 511 11.17 -24.10 -37.88
CA ALA A 511 12.17 -23.07 -37.74
C ALA A 511 11.60 -21.76 -38.29
N VAL A 512 11.41 -20.77 -37.42
CA VAL A 512 10.79 -19.50 -37.76
C VAL A 512 11.85 -18.41 -37.82
N SER A 513 11.88 -17.70 -38.94
CA SER A 513 12.72 -16.52 -39.18
C SER A 513 11.95 -15.44 -39.92
N ALA A 514 12.52 -14.25 -40.04
CA ALA A 514 11.92 -13.14 -40.75
C ALA A 514 12.95 -12.43 -41.63
N THR A 515 12.55 -11.95 -42.82
CA THR A 515 13.45 -11.20 -43.72
C THR A 515 13.84 -9.83 -43.17
N THR A 516 13.01 -9.28 -42.29
CA THR A 516 13.19 -8.00 -41.60
C THR A 516 12.72 -8.17 -40.16
N SER A 517 13.32 -7.46 -39.20
CA SER A 517 12.90 -7.58 -37.80
C SER A 517 11.48 -6.99 -37.61
N PRO A 518 10.51 -7.79 -37.14
CA PRO A 518 9.21 -7.26 -36.73
C PRO A 518 9.34 -6.45 -35.43
N SER A 519 8.27 -5.77 -35.01
CA SER A 519 8.24 -5.09 -33.72
C SER A 519 8.61 -6.05 -32.57
N PRO A 520 9.46 -5.65 -31.61
CA PRO A 520 9.76 -6.46 -30.43
C PRO A 520 8.52 -6.82 -29.59
N ARG A 521 7.41 -6.07 -29.74
CA ARG A 521 6.14 -6.32 -29.06
C ARG A 521 5.20 -7.26 -29.79
N ALA A 522 5.49 -7.54 -31.06
CA ALA A 522 4.67 -8.43 -31.84
C ALA A 522 4.70 -9.85 -31.25
N SER A 523 3.62 -10.58 -31.45
CA SER A 523 3.55 -12.01 -31.12
C SER A 523 3.59 -12.83 -32.39
N VAL A 524 4.38 -13.89 -32.39
CA VAL A 524 4.45 -14.89 -33.44
C VAL A 524 3.56 -16.06 -33.05
N PHE A 525 2.59 -16.38 -33.89
CA PHE A 525 1.71 -17.54 -33.74
C PHE A 525 2.13 -18.61 -34.74
N VAL A 526 2.45 -19.80 -34.24
CA VAL A 526 2.76 -20.98 -35.05
C VAL A 526 1.64 -21.99 -34.83
N VAL A 527 0.85 -22.26 -35.87
CA VAL A 527 -0.46 -22.92 -35.74
C VAL A 527 -0.58 -24.03 -36.77
N ALA A 528 -0.80 -25.26 -36.32
CA ALA A 528 -1.23 -26.37 -37.17
C ALA A 528 -2.76 -26.40 -37.24
N ARG A 529 -3.32 -26.30 -38.45
CA ARG A 529 -4.77 -26.21 -38.68
C ARG A 529 -5.22 -27.04 -39.88
N PRO A 530 -6.52 -27.33 -40.04
CA PRO A 530 -7.04 -27.95 -41.24
C PRO A 530 -6.68 -27.15 -42.50
N VAL A 531 -6.46 -27.85 -43.62
CA VAL A 531 -6.18 -27.24 -44.91
C VAL A 531 -7.32 -26.30 -45.31
N GLY A 532 -7.00 -25.05 -45.65
CA GLY A 532 -8.00 -24.03 -45.96
C GLY A 532 -8.62 -23.33 -44.75
N GLY A 533 -8.15 -23.60 -43.53
CA GLY A 533 -8.53 -22.91 -42.31
C GLY A 533 -9.55 -23.64 -41.43
N GLY A 534 -9.70 -23.19 -40.19
CA GLY A 534 -10.56 -23.80 -39.18
C GLY A 534 -9.94 -23.78 -37.78
N MET A 535 -10.59 -24.46 -36.84
CA MET A 535 -10.06 -24.61 -35.48
C MET A 535 -8.74 -25.39 -35.50
N PRO A 536 -7.67 -24.86 -34.89
CA PRO A 536 -6.36 -25.49 -34.93
C PRO A 536 -6.32 -26.80 -34.13
N TYR A 537 -5.38 -27.66 -34.50
CA TYR A 537 -5.02 -28.86 -33.74
C TYR A 537 -4.00 -28.50 -32.66
N ALA A 538 -2.96 -27.78 -33.04
CA ALA A 538 -1.88 -27.33 -32.16
C ALA A 538 -1.53 -25.87 -32.42
N ALA A 539 -1.18 -25.14 -31.36
CA ALA A 539 -0.82 -23.73 -31.47
C ALA A 539 0.22 -23.36 -30.41
N VAL A 540 1.23 -22.61 -30.84
CA VAL A 540 2.27 -22.04 -29.98
C VAL A 540 2.34 -20.53 -30.21
N LYS A 541 2.43 -19.78 -29.12
CA LYS A 541 2.64 -18.32 -29.12
C LYS A 541 4.06 -18.03 -28.67
N GLN A 542 4.80 -17.21 -29.41
CA GLN A 542 6.15 -16.78 -29.07
C GLN A 542 6.27 -15.26 -29.20
N PRO A 543 7.00 -14.56 -28.32
CA PRO A 543 7.37 -13.17 -28.56
C PRO A 543 8.24 -13.03 -29.81
N ALA A 544 7.99 -12.01 -30.63
CA ALA A 544 8.72 -11.83 -31.88
C ALA A 544 10.20 -11.45 -31.69
N PHE A 545 10.56 -10.87 -30.55
CA PHE A 545 11.96 -10.57 -30.22
C PHE A 545 12.83 -11.83 -30.04
N LEU A 546 12.23 -13.03 -29.91
CA LEU A 546 12.97 -14.29 -29.86
C LEU A 546 13.38 -14.81 -31.23
N LEU A 547 12.96 -14.17 -32.33
CA LEU A 547 13.34 -14.60 -33.67
C LEU A 547 14.87 -14.48 -33.90
N PRO A 548 15.51 -15.45 -34.58
CA PRO A 548 14.93 -16.70 -35.07
C PRO A 548 14.82 -17.75 -33.94
N PHE A 549 13.76 -18.57 -33.97
CA PHE A 549 13.55 -19.66 -33.03
C PHE A 549 12.98 -20.91 -33.71
N GLU A 550 13.11 -22.06 -33.07
CA GLU A 550 12.44 -23.31 -33.47
C GLU A 550 11.36 -23.68 -32.46
N VAL A 551 10.18 -24.08 -32.94
CA VAL A 551 9.12 -24.66 -32.11
C VAL A 551 8.68 -26.01 -32.66
N ARG A 552 8.23 -26.88 -31.76
CA ARG A 552 7.63 -28.15 -32.11
C ARG A 552 6.12 -28.11 -31.94
N LEU A 553 5.39 -28.49 -32.98
CA LEU A 553 3.94 -28.72 -32.93
C LEU A 553 3.69 -30.22 -32.79
N ASP A 554 3.12 -30.60 -31.64
CA ASP A 554 2.76 -31.97 -31.28
C ASP A 554 1.52 -31.94 -30.36
N ASP A 555 1.15 -33.10 -29.83
CA ASP A 555 -0.03 -33.24 -28.97
C ASP A 555 0.09 -32.44 -27.67
N LEU A 556 1.31 -32.16 -27.18
CA LEU A 556 1.55 -31.44 -25.92
C LEU A 556 1.23 -29.94 -26.02
N VAL A 557 1.20 -29.41 -27.24
CA VAL A 557 0.81 -28.01 -27.51
C VAL A 557 -0.55 -27.92 -28.22
N SER A 558 -1.35 -28.99 -28.12
CA SER A 558 -2.74 -29.00 -28.58
C SER A 558 -3.63 -28.17 -27.67
N MET A 559 -4.55 -27.39 -28.25
CA MET A 559 -5.42 -26.50 -27.47
C MET A 559 -6.52 -27.25 -26.72
N SER A 560 -6.85 -28.47 -27.13
CA SER A 560 -7.84 -29.33 -26.49
C SER A 560 -7.36 -30.79 -26.49
N PRO A 561 -7.55 -31.53 -25.39
CA PRO A 561 -7.20 -32.95 -25.34
C PRO A 561 -8.05 -33.82 -26.29
N GLU A 562 -9.21 -33.32 -26.74
CA GLU A 562 -10.12 -34.00 -27.68
C GLU A 562 -9.76 -33.78 -29.15
N ARG A 563 -8.90 -32.81 -29.46
CA ARG A 563 -8.53 -32.44 -30.83
C ARG A 563 -7.02 -32.31 -30.94
N ARG A 564 -6.36 -33.45 -31.07
CA ARG A 564 -4.90 -33.57 -31.09
C ARG A 564 -4.35 -33.48 -32.51
N LEU A 565 -3.07 -33.12 -32.64
CA LEU A 565 -2.40 -33.10 -33.94
C LEU A 565 -2.21 -34.51 -34.50
N SER A 566 -1.94 -35.50 -33.65
CA SER A 566 -1.84 -36.92 -33.99
C SER A 566 -3.09 -37.50 -34.67
N GLN A 567 -4.25 -36.86 -34.48
CA GLN A 567 -5.53 -37.28 -35.05
C GLN A 567 -5.85 -36.60 -36.39
N ALA A 568 -4.99 -35.70 -36.88
CA ALA A 568 -5.22 -34.98 -38.13
C ALA A 568 -4.85 -35.84 -39.35
N ASP A 569 -5.81 -36.09 -40.24
CA ASP A 569 -5.55 -36.77 -41.52
C ASP A 569 -4.63 -35.94 -42.43
N GLN A 570 -4.93 -34.64 -42.54
CA GLN A 570 -4.11 -33.64 -43.23
C GLN A 570 -4.22 -32.28 -42.53
N PHE A 571 -3.13 -31.54 -42.49
CA PHE A 571 -3.05 -30.20 -41.92
C PHE A 571 -2.06 -29.31 -42.68
N GLU A 572 -2.13 -28.01 -42.45
CA GLU A 572 -1.14 -27.01 -42.86
C GLU A 572 -0.63 -26.26 -41.62
N VAL A 573 0.61 -25.78 -41.69
CA VAL A 573 1.20 -24.91 -40.68
C VAL A 573 1.11 -23.47 -41.14
N LEU A 574 0.38 -22.65 -40.38
CA LEU A 574 0.36 -21.20 -40.51
C LEU A 574 1.33 -20.61 -39.48
N VAL A 575 2.27 -19.78 -39.95
CA VAL A 575 3.08 -18.91 -39.11
C VAL A 575 2.65 -17.47 -39.35
N ARG A 576 2.37 -16.73 -38.28
CA ARG A 576 1.89 -15.35 -38.36
C ARG A 576 2.57 -14.44 -37.35
N VAL A 577 3.06 -13.28 -37.79
CA VAL A 577 3.42 -12.18 -36.90
C VAL A 577 2.20 -11.27 -36.73
N SER A 578 1.78 -11.06 -35.48
CA SER A 578 0.69 -10.15 -35.09
C SER A 578 1.25 -8.98 -34.30
N GLU A 579 1.23 -7.80 -34.91
CA GLU A 579 1.64 -6.54 -34.29
C GLU A 579 0.73 -6.14 -33.12
N SER A 580 -0.55 -6.51 -33.21
CA SER A 580 -1.53 -6.28 -32.14
C SER A 580 -1.43 -7.26 -30.96
N GLY A 581 -0.66 -8.34 -31.12
CA GLY A 581 -0.60 -9.45 -30.15
C GLY A 581 -1.85 -10.34 -30.14
N ASN A 582 -2.87 -10.04 -30.94
CA ASN A 582 -4.10 -10.82 -31.02
C ASN A 582 -3.91 -12.13 -31.78
N ALA A 583 -4.59 -13.18 -31.31
CA ALA A 583 -4.60 -14.51 -31.93
C ALA A 583 -5.47 -14.59 -33.20
N MET A 584 -6.46 -13.71 -33.35
CA MET A 584 -7.24 -13.62 -34.59
C MET A 584 -6.46 -12.87 -35.69
N PRO A 585 -6.51 -13.32 -36.95
CA PRO A 585 -5.82 -12.65 -38.05
C PRO A 585 -6.31 -11.20 -38.21
N GLN A 586 -5.38 -10.27 -38.40
CA GLN A 586 -5.66 -8.87 -38.71
C GLN A 586 -5.05 -8.48 -40.07
N PRO A 587 -5.62 -7.49 -40.78
CA PRO A 587 -4.98 -6.89 -41.94
C PRO A 587 -3.59 -6.34 -41.56
N GLY A 588 -2.56 -6.68 -42.33
CA GLY A 588 -1.18 -6.25 -42.06
C GLY A 588 -0.34 -7.26 -41.26
N ASP A 589 -0.92 -8.38 -40.82
CA ASP A 589 -0.15 -9.47 -40.22
C ASP A 589 0.75 -10.16 -41.27
N TRP A 590 2.00 -10.44 -40.90
CA TRP A 590 2.94 -11.14 -41.77
C TRP A 590 2.60 -12.62 -41.73
N GLN A 591 2.57 -13.29 -42.88
CA GLN A 591 2.08 -14.67 -42.96
C GLN A 591 2.98 -15.57 -43.79
N TRP A 592 3.12 -16.80 -43.34
CA TRP A 592 3.70 -17.90 -44.09
C TRP A 592 2.83 -19.14 -43.88
N VAL A 593 2.57 -19.91 -44.94
CA VAL A 593 1.73 -21.12 -44.89
C VAL A 593 2.47 -22.26 -45.57
N SER A 594 2.56 -23.41 -44.91
CA SER A 594 3.16 -24.62 -45.48
C SER A 594 2.23 -25.27 -46.52
N PRO A 595 2.77 -26.12 -47.42
CA PRO A 595 1.95 -27.09 -48.13
C PRO A 595 1.17 -28.00 -47.17
N ALA A 596 0.08 -28.60 -47.64
CA ALA A 596 -0.66 -29.60 -46.90
C ALA A 596 0.21 -30.85 -46.64
N MET A 597 0.14 -31.40 -45.42
CA MET A 597 0.92 -32.55 -45.00
C MET A 597 0.15 -33.44 -44.02
N ASN A 598 0.67 -34.63 -43.76
CA ASN A 598 0.22 -35.52 -42.68
C ASN A 598 1.43 -35.91 -41.82
N LEU A 599 1.19 -36.36 -40.58
CA LEU A 599 2.28 -36.68 -39.65
C LEU A 599 3.13 -37.89 -40.07
N ALA A 600 2.57 -38.81 -40.86
CA ALA A 600 3.28 -39.99 -41.34
C ALA A 600 4.34 -39.64 -42.39
N ASP A 601 4.05 -38.66 -43.25
CA ASP A 601 4.93 -38.18 -44.31
C ASP A 601 5.91 -37.11 -43.82
N SER A 602 5.59 -36.40 -42.73
CA SER A 602 6.42 -35.29 -42.22
C SER A 602 7.68 -35.76 -41.47
N GLY A 603 7.74 -36.99 -40.94
CA GLY A 603 8.93 -37.54 -40.28
C GLY A 603 9.63 -36.56 -39.31
N ALA A 604 10.96 -36.63 -39.21
CA ALA A 604 11.79 -35.64 -38.50
C ALA A 604 12.08 -34.38 -39.35
N GLN A 605 11.21 -33.99 -40.28
CA GLN A 605 11.42 -32.76 -41.07
C GLN A 605 11.16 -31.52 -40.23
N THR A 606 12.08 -30.57 -40.34
CA THR A 606 11.91 -29.20 -39.87
C THR A 606 11.42 -28.34 -41.04
N LEU A 607 10.33 -27.61 -40.85
CA LEU A 607 9.81 -26.65 -41.81
C LEU A 607 10.51 -25.30 -41.62
N ASP A 608 11.04 -24.73 -42.69
CA ASP A 608 11.65 -23.40 -42.69
C ASP A 608 10.60 -22.33 -43.04
N ALA A 609 10.06 -21.67 -42.01
CA ALA A 609 9.10 -20.58 -42.16
C ALA A 609 9.84 -19.24 -42.14
N THR A 610 10.05 -18.65 -43.33
CA THR A 610 10.62 -17.31 -43.47
C THR A 610 9.50 -16.30 -43.72
N LEU A 611 9.23 -15.45 -42.72
CA LEU A 611 8.18 -14.43 -42.77
C LEU A 611 8.66 -13.18 -43.51
N THR A 612 7.78 -12.63 -44.35
CA THR A 612 7.97 -11.36 -45.06
C THR A 612 6.88 -10.37 -44.69
N PRO A 613 7.18 -9.06 -44.57
CA PRO A 613 6.15 -8.05 -44.38
C PRO A 613 5.15 -8.06 -45.54
N PRO A 614 3.86 -7.80 -45.30
CA PRO A 614 2.88 -7.63 -46.38
C PRO A 614 3.25 -6.40 -47.24
N GLU A 615 2.98 -6.50 -48.54
CA GLU A 615 3.20 -5.42 -49.53
C GLU A 615 2.31 -4.19 -49.31
#